data_AF-F9XI41-F1
#
_entry.id   AF-F9XI41-F1
#
_cell.length_a   1.000
_cell.length_b   1.000
_cell.length_c   1.000
_cell.angle_alpha   90.00
_cell.angle_beta   90.00
_cell.angle_gamma   90.00
#
_symmetry.space_group_name_H-M   'P 1'
#
loop_
_entity.id
_entity.type
_entity.pdbx_description
1 polymer ?
#
loop_
_entity_poly.entity_id
_entity_poly.type
_entity_poly.pdbx_seq_one_letter_code
_entity_poly.pdbx_strand_id
1 'polypeptide(L)'
;MTTLTPLQSRWKHLYHTHLPALAKTRAPAQPTWPVYLDHCFARIVLDNAVGKDKPWTEVVKAPAIKNMTEAQLGDAIRLAEEVVSGEADLVELDERSLRLRGKKGKKRKGSVGEEGEGRGKKGKVEDGETASASQKAAIKKESKVEDEEKPPSKTTPIEEE
;
A
#
# COMPACT_ATOMS: atom_id res chain seq x y z
N MET A 1 22.91 -3.60 14.77
CA MET A 1 22.97 -4.32 13.47
C MET A 1 21.69 -3.98 12.72
N THR A 2 21.81 -3.36 11.56
CA THR A 2 20.70 -2.70 10.85
C THR A 2 19.70 -3.74 10.32
N THR A 3 18.59 -3.93 11.02
CA THR A 3 17.54 -4.92 10.73
C THR A 3 16.51 -4.44 9.70
N LEU A 4 16.92 -3.58 8.76
CA LEU A 4 16.05 -3.05 7.72
C LEU A 4 15.50 -4.15 6.79
N THR A 5 16.33 -5.12 6.41
CA THR A 5 15.96 -6.22 5.51
C THR A 5 14.83 -7.12 6.03
N PRO A 6 14.88 -7.64 7.28
CA PRO A 6 13.78 -8.43 7.82
C PRO A 6 12.48 -7.62 7.97
N LEU A 7 12.57 -6.34 8.36
CA LEU A 7 11.40 -5.46 8.45
C LEU A 7 10.79 -5.19 7.07
N GLN A 8 11.61 -4.93 6.06
CA GLN A 8 11.15 -4.77 4.67
C GLN A 8 10.44 -6.02 4.14
N SER A 9 10.98 -7.21 4.42
CA SER A 9 10.37 -8.48 4.03
C SER A 9 9.04 -8.72 4.74
N ARG A 10 8.97 -8.46 6.06
CA ARG A 10 7.74 -8.57 6.83
C ARG A 10 6.68 -7.59 6.33
N TRP A 11 7.05 -6.33 6.14
CA TRP A 11 6.17 -5.31 5.57
C TRP A 11 5.63 -5.74 4.21
N LYS A 12 6.52 -6.24 3.32
CA LYS A 12 6.13 -6.76 2.01
C LYS A 12 5.11 -7.89 2.10
N HIS A 13 5.34 -8.84 3.00
CA HIS A 13 4.41 -9.95 3.21
C HIS A 13 3.04 -9.48 3.72
N LEU A 14 3.01 -8.52 4.65
CA LEU A 14 1.77 -7.99 5.22
C LEU A 14 0.88 -7.33 4.18
N TYR A 15 1.39 -6.37 3.40
CA TYR A 15 0.55 -5.65 2.44
C TYR A 15 0.25 -6.45 1.17
N HIS A 16 1.13 -7.37 0.76
CA HIS A 16 0.99 -8.12 -0.49
C HIS A 16 0.19 -9.42 -0.34
N THR A 17 0.28 -10.06 0.82
CA THR A 17 -0.33 -11.38 1.05
C THR A 17 -1.39 -11.31 2.14
N HIS A 18 -1.05 -10.81 3.33
CA HIS A 18 -1.90 -10.97 4.51
C HIS A 18 -3.16 -10.09 4.46
N LEU A 19 -3.00 -8.78 4.27
CA LEU A 19 -4.12 -7.84 4.19
C LEU A 19 -5.10 -8.16 3.03
N PRO A 20 -4.63 -8.43 1.80
CA PRO A 20 -5.51 -8.86 0.72
C PRO A 20 -6.22 -10.19 0.99
N ALA A 21 -5.56 -11.13 1.69
CA ALA A 21 -6.21 -12.39 2.06
C ALA A 21 -7.37 -12.17 3.03
N LEU A 22 -7.19 -11.33 4.05
CA LEU A 22 -8.25 -10.97 5.00
C LEU A 22 -9.42 -10.23 4.34
N ALA A 23 -9.12 -9.34 3.39
CA ALA A 23 -10.14 -8.66 2.61
C ALA A 23 -10.95 -9.61 1.72
N LYS A 24 -10.29 -10.61 1.12
CA LYS A 24 -10.94 -11.64 0.31
C LYS A 24 -11.83 -12.54 1.14
N THR A 25 -11.37 -12.95 2.32
CA THR A 25 -12.16 -13.79 3.23
C THR A 25 -13.18 -13.01 4.05
N ARG A 26 -13.21 -11.67 3.92
CA ARG A 26 -14.06 -10.76 4.72
C ARG A 26 -13.92 -11.07 6.20
N ALA A 27 -12.68 -11.04 6.69
CA ALA A 27 -12.38 -11.37 8.08
C ALA A 27 -13.24 -10.52 9.03
N PRO A 28 -13.77 -11.12 10.12
CA PRO A 28 -14.65 -10.44 11.07
C PRO A 28 -13.94 -9.35 11.88
N ALA A 29 -12.61 -9.25 11.77
CA ALA A 29 -11.81 -8.18 12.33
C ALA A 29 -12.23 -6.78 11.82
N GLN A 30 -12.84 -6.69 10.63
CA GLN A 30 -13.32 -5.43 10.08
C GLN A 30 -14.76 -5.58 9.57
N PRO A 31 -15.66 -4.63 9.89
CA PRO A 31 -17.04 -4.66 9.41
C PRO A 31 -17.12 -4.42 7.89
N THR A 32 -16.16 -3.69 7.31
CA THR A 32 -16.14 -3.36 5.89
C THR A 32 -14.70 -3.26 5.38
N TRP A 33 -14.45 -3.87 4.23
CA TRP A 33 -13.16 -3.80 3.53
C TRP A 33 -13.31 -2.85 2.32
N PRO A 34 -12.87 -1.58 2.43
CA PRO A 34 -13.03 -0.58 1.36
C PRO A 34 -12.11 -0.84 0.16
N VAL A 35 -11.02 -1.58 0.37
CA VAL A 35 -10.01 -1.89 -0.65
C VAL A 35 -9.67 -3.39 -0.66
N TYR A 36 -9.26 -3.88 -1.84
CA TYR A 36 -8.94 -5.29 -2.08
C TYR A 36 -7.57 -5.49 -2.73
N LEU A 37 -6.94 -4.39 -3.16
CA LEU A 37 -5.67 -4.40 -3.89
C LEU A 37 -4.51 -4.19 -2.91
N ASP A 38 -3.43 -4.96 -3.10
CA ASP A 38 -2.24 -4.94 -2.26
C ASP A 38 -1.61 -3.53 -2.16
N HIS A 39 -1.51 -2.83 -3.29
CA HIS A 39 -0.94 -1.48 -3.31
C HIS A 39 -1.85 -0.43 -2.66
N CYS A 40 -3.17 -0.66 -2.60
CA CYS A 40 -4.08 0.22 -1.87
C CYS A 40 -3.87 0.12 -0.37
N PHE A 41 -3.68 -1.09 0.17
CA PHE A 41 -3.33 -1.30 1.57
C PHE A 41 -2.02 -0.61 1.92
N ALA A 42 -0.97 -0.83 1.11
CA ALA A 42 0.31 -0.18 1.30
C ALA A 42 0.15 1.34 1.34
N ARG A 43 -0.62 1.92 0.40
CA ARG A 43 -0.86 3.36 0.35
C ARG A 43 -1.55 3.88 1.61
N ILE A 44 -2.62 3.23 2.07
CA ILE A 44 -3.40 3.67 3.23
C ILE A 44 -2.54 3.64 4.49
N VAL A 45 -1.85 2.52 4.73
CA VAL A 45 -0.98 2.38 5.91
C VAL A 45 0.16 3.39 5.87
N LEU A 46 0.80 3.58 4.71
CA LEU A 46 1.89 4.55 4.57
C LEU A 46 1.43 6.00 4.74
N ASP A 47 0.27 6.37 4.20
CA ASP A 47 -0.28 7.72 4.40
C ASP A 47 -0.60 7.98 5.88
N ASN A 48 -0.93 6.96 6.68
CA ASN A 48 -1.25 7.16 8.11
C ASN A 48 -0.01 7.06 9.03
N ALA A 49 0.88 6.10 8.77
CA ALA A 49 2.10 5.91 9.57
C ALA A 49 3.17 6.96 9.24
N VAL A 50 3.40 7.23 7.96
CA VAL A 50 4.45 8.13 7.47
C VAL A 50 3.89 9.49 7.06
N GLY A 51 2.79 9.47 6.33
CA GLY A 51 2.18 10.65 5.70
C GLY A 51 1.19 11.44 6.57
N LYS A 52 1.46 11.58 7.88
CA LYS A 52 0.49 12.10 8.88
C LYS A 52 -0.21 13.41 8.47
N ASP A 53 0.55 14.34 7.88
CA ASP A 53 0.09 15.67 7.42
C ASP A 53 0.08 15.83 5.90
N LYS A 54 0.86 15.01 5.19
CA LYS A 54 1.03 15.06 3.72
C LYS A 54 1.20 13.64 3.17
N PRO A 55 0.79 13.37 1.92
CA PRO A 55 0.87 12.02 1.37
C PRO A 55 2.30 11.45 1.45
N TRP A 56 2.39 10.14 1.71
CA TRP A 56 3.70 9.49 1.92
C TRP A 56 4.66 9.68 0.74
N THR A 57 4.13 9.90 -0.47
CA THR A 57 4.90 10.16 -1.70
C THR A 57 5.73 11.44 -1.64
N GLU A 58 5.37 12.40 -0.78
CA GLU A 58 6.11 13.64 -0.54
C GLU A 58 7.07 13.53 0.66
N VAL A 59 6.97 12.45 1.44
CA VAL A 59 7.84 12.18 2.59
C VAL A 59 8.95 11.21 2.20
N VAL A 60 8.61 10.19 1.41
CA VAL A 60 9.50 9.08 1.06
C VAL A 60 9.52 8.89 -0.46
N LYS A 61 10.72 8.76 -1.03
CA LYS A 61 10.90 8.45 -2.45
C LYS A 61 10.42 7.03 -2.77
N ALA A 62 9.81 6.87 -3.94
CA ALA A 62 9.51 5.55 -4.47
C ALA A 62 10.81 4.82 -4.87
N PRO A 63 10.94 3.50 -4.61
CA PRO A 63 10.00 2.62 -3.90
C PRO A 63 10.10 2.77 -2.36
N ALA A 64 8.95 2.89 -1.69
CA ALA A 64 8.87 3.17 -0.25
C ALA A 64 9.65 2.15 0.60
N ILE A 65 9.57 0.86 0.26
CA ILE A 65 10.23 -0.24 0.99
C ILE A 65 11.74 0.02 1.14
N LYS A 66 12.40 0.56 0.09
CA LYS A 66 13.85 0.79 0.10
C LYS A 66 14.26 2.13 0.72
N ASN A 67 13.36 3.10 0.76
CA ASN A 67 13.67 4.49 1.16
C ASN A 67 13.12 4.87 2.54
N MET A 68 12.35 3.99 3.19
CA MET A 68 11.88 4.18 4.56
C MET A 68 12.99 3.88 5.58
N THR A 69 12.96 4.63 6.68
CA THR A 69 13.75 4.36 7.88
C THR A 69 13.20 3.17 8.66
N GLU A 70 14.01 2.61 9.55
CA GLU A 70 13.60 1.49 10.41
C GLU A 70 12.38 1.85 11.28
N ALA A 71 12.35 3.07 11.83
CA ALA A 71 11.23 3.57 12.60
C ALA A 71 9.94 3.66 11.78
N GLN A 72 10.02 4.16 10.54
CA GLN A 72 8.85 4.24 9.64
C GLN A 72 8.33 2.86 9.24
N LEU A 73 9.23 1.90 8.98
CA LEU A 73 8.86 0.51 8.72
C LEU A 73 8.19 -0.13 9.94
N GLY A 74 8.72 0.10 11.14
CA GLY A 74 8.14 -0.36 12.39
C GLY A 74 6.73 0.19 12.62
N ASP A 75 6.53 1.49 12.41
CA ASP A 75 5.22 2.15 12.55
C ASP A 75 4.20 1.61 11.51
N ALA A 76 4.63 1.41 10.27
CA ALA A 76 3.80 0.83 9.21
C ALA A 76 3.40 -0.64 9.51
N ILE A 77 4.34 -1.45 9.99
CA ILE A 77 4.06 -2.84 10.39
C ILE A 77 3.08 -2.85 11.55
N ARG A 78 3.33 -2.06 12.60
CA ARG A 78 2.45 -1.97 13.77
C ARG A 78 1.03 -1.59 13.37
N LEU A 79 0.88 -0.54 12.55
CA LEU A 79 -0.43 -0.10 12.07
C LEU A 79 -1.15 -1.18 11.24
N ALA A 80 -0.42 -1.91 10.39
CA ALA A 80 -1.01 -3.02 9.65
C ALA A 80 -1.44 -4.18 10.57
N GLU A 81 -0.70 -4.46 11.63
CA GLU A 81 -1.09 -5.47 12.63
C GLU A 81 -2.30 -5.04 13.46
N GLU A 82 -2.45 -3.76 13.76
CA GLU A 82 -3.65 -3.19 14.39
C GLU A 82 -4.87 -3.35 13.47
N VAL A 83 -4.72 -3.12 12.16
CA VAL A 83 -5.80 -3.36 11.17
C VAL A 83 -6.17 -4.84 11.08
N VAL A 84 -5.18 -5.74 11.12
CA VAL A 84 -5.38 -7.20 11.10
C VAL A 84 -6.14 -7.66 12.34
N SER A 85 -5.80 -7.12 13.51
CA SER A 85 -6.45 -7.44 14.78
C SER A 85 -7.84 -6.83 14.93
N GLY A 86 -8.17 -5.83 14.11
CA GLY A 86 -9.42 -5.07 14.21
C GLY A 86 -9.36 -3.89 15.19
N GLU A 87 -8.19 -3.56 15.71
CA GLU A 87 -7.98 -2.42 16.63
C GLU A 87 -8.02 -1.08 15.89
N ALA A 88 -7.64 -1.07 14.61
CA ALA A 88 -7.68 0.12 13.75
C ALA A 88 -8.67 -0.09 12.61
N ASP A 89 -9.62 0.83 12.42
CA ASP A 89 -10.61 0.73 11.36
C ASP A 89 -10.03 1.12 9.99
N LEU A 90 -10.09 0.20 9.03
CA LEU A 90 -9.52 0.41 7.69
C LEU A 90 -10.28 1.47 6.89
N VAL A 91 -11.58 1.63 7.11
CA VAL A 91 -12.41 2.64 6.45
C VAL A 91 -11.97 4.02 6.89
N GLU A 92 -11.80 4.24 8.20
CA GLU A 92 -11.32 5.52 8.73
C GLU A 92 -9.92 5.88 8.19
N LEU A 93 -9.02 4.89 8.15
CA LEU A 93 -7.67 5.08 7.61
C LEU A 93 -7.68 5.43 6.11
N ASP A 94 -8.56 4.80 5.30
CA ASP A 94 -8.71 5.15 3.88
C ASP A 94 -9.27 6.55 3.69
N GLU A 95 -10.31 6.93 4.45
CA GLU A 95 -10.90 8.26 4.39
C GLU A 95 -9.88 9.36 4.73
N ARG A 96 -9.05 9.11 5.76
CA ARG A 96 -7.93 10.00 6.11
C ARG A 96 -6.90 10.08 4.98
N SER A 97 -6.51 8.95 4.41
CA SER A 97 -5.58 8.90 3.27
C SER A 97 -6.11 9.64 2.03
N LEU A 98 -7.42 9.56 1.74
CA LEU A 98 -8.07 10.32 0.67
C LEU A 98 -8.06 11.83 0.95
N ARG A 99 -8.35 12.22 2.20
CA ARG A 99 -8.33 13.63 2.64
C ARG A 99 -6.94 14.25 2.50
N LEU A 100 -5.89 13.54 2.90
CA LEU A 100 -4.49 13.98 2.78
C LEU A 100 -4.08 14.28 1.34
N ARG A 101 -4.60 13.53 0.37
CA ARG A 101 -4.30 13.72 -1.06
C ARG A 101 -5.17 14.79 -1.73
N GLY A 102 -5.95 15.55 -0.96
CA GLY A 102 -6.89 16.54 -1.49
C GLY A 102 -8.03 15.93 -2.31
N LYS A 103 -8.13 14.60 -2.36
CA LYS A 103 -9.19 13.89 -3.06
C LYS A 103 -10.37 13.87 -2.11
N LYS A 104 -11.16 14.94 -2.15
CA LYS A 104 -12.35 15.21 -1.34
C LYS A 104 -13.09 13.89 -1.06
N GLY A 105 -12.80 13.29 0.11
CA GLY A 105 -13.44 12.06 0.58
C GLY A 105 -14.94 12.24 0.44
N LYS A 106 -15.67 11.19 0.06
CA LYS A 106 -17.12 11.24 -0.21
C LYS A 106 -17.79 12.07 0.88
N LYS A 107 -18.12 13.31 0.53
CA LYS A 107 -18.54 14.33 1.49
C LYS A 107 -19.91 13.90 2.02
N ARG A 108 -19.98 13.27 3.19
CA ARG A 108 -21.17 13.43 4.02
C ARG A 108 -21.22 14.90 4.38
N LYS A 109 -22.24 15.57 3.84
CA LYS A 109 -22.45 17.00 3.96
C LYS A 109 -23.00 17.30 5.36
N GLY A 110 -22.32 18.20 6.08
CA GLY A 110 -22.69 18.75 7.40
C GLY A 110 -21.60 18.44 8.44
N SER A 111 -20.89 19.36 9.10
CA SER A 111 -21.12 20.78 9.44
C SER A 111 -19.74 21.51 9.50
N VAL A 112 -19.58 22.71 8.90
CA VAL A 112 -19.39 24.05 9.56
C VAL A 112 -18.30 24.04 10.66
N GLY A 113 -17.22 24.85 10.66
CA GLY A 113 -16.79 26.04 9.89
C GLY A 113 -15.24 26.12 9.86
N GLU A 114 -14.65 26.82 8.87
CA GLU A 114 -14.03 28.18 8.99
C GLU A 114 -12.51 28.02 9.29
N GLU A 115 -11.52 28.58 8.60
CA GLU A 115 -11.37 29.52 7.48
C GLU A 115 -9.97 29.27 6.88
N GLY A 116 -9.76 29.51 5.58
CA GLY A 116 -8.47 29.26 4.93
C GLY A 116 -8.49 29.60 3.44
N GLU A 117 -8.33 30.88 3.18
CA GLU A 117 -8.33 31.58 1.90
C GLU A 117 -7.29 31.05 0.89
N GLY A 118 -7.67 30.99 -0.39
CA GLY A 118 -6.79 30.50 -1.46
C GLY A 118 -7.43 30.53 -2.86
N ARG A 119 -7.80 31.73 -3.30
CA ARG A 119 -8.41 32.08 -4.59
C ARG A 119 -7.38 32.03 -5.73
N GLY A 120 -7.65 31.28 -6.81
CA GLY A 120 -6.86 31.29 -8.04
C GLY A 120 -7.67 30.84 -9.25
N LYS A 121 -7.70 31.65 -10.31
CA LYS A 121 -8.72 31.70 -11.37
C LYS A 121 -8.61 30.64 -12.48
N LYS A 122 -9.80 30.18 -12.88
CA LYS A 122 -10.33 29.96 -14.24
C LYS A 122 -9.45 30.46 -15.41
N GLY A 123 -9.07 29.55 -16.31
CA GLY A 123 -8.64 29.82 -17.68
C GLY A 123 -9.37 28.86 -18.63
N LYS A 124 -10.12 29.44 -19.56
CA LYS A 124 -10.95 28.81 -20.60
C LYS A 124 -10.15 28.81 -21.91
N VAL A 125 -10.58 27.99 -22.87
CA VAL A 125 -10.36 28.00 -24.33
C VAL A 125 -9.10 27.28 -24.83
N GLU A 126 -9.05 26.60 -25.97
CA GLU A 126 -10.01 25.95 -26.90
C GLU A 126 -9.12 25.13 -27.88
N ASP A 127 -9.76 24.18 -28.57
CA ASP A 127 -9.41 23.40 -29.78
C ASP A 127 -8.07 23.57 -30.53
N GLY A 128 -7.55 22.45 -31.05
CA GLY A 128 -6.37 22.43 -31.92
C GLY A 128 -5.82 21.04 -32.27
N GLU A 129 -6.60 20.27 -33.03
CA GLU A 129 -6.20 19.49 -34.22
C GLU A 129 -4.88 18.67 -34.27
N THR A 130 -5.07 17.35 -34.24
CA THR A 130 -4.54 16.24 -35.08
C THR A 130 -3.06 16.09 -35.56
N ALA A 131 -2.73 14.79 -35.72
CA ALA A 131 -1.64 14.16 -36.49
C ALA A 131 -0.24 14.16 -35.83
N SER A 132 0.58 13.11 -35.89
CA SER A 132 0.51 11.73 -36.41
C SER A 132 1.85 11.04 -36.04
N ALA A 133 1.90 9.72 -36.25
CA ALA A 133 3.05 8.82 -36.36
C ALA A 133 3.70 8.36 -35.04
N SER A 134 3.51 7.10 -34.62
CA SER A 134 3.97 5.81 -35.20
C SER A 134 5.47 5.55 -35.02
N GLN A 135 5.79 4.52 -34.21
CA GLN A 135 6.65 3.35 -34.51
C GLN A 135 7.10 2.72 -33.18
N LYS A 136 6.57 1.54 -32.79
CA LYS A 136 7.04 0.16 -33.09
C LYS A 136 8.42 -0.18 -32.53
N ALA A 137 8.46 -1.11 -31.57
CA ALA A 137 9.35 -2.29 -31.47
C ALA A 137 9.10 -2.95 -30.10
N ALA A 138 8.42 -4.10 -29.98
CA ALA A 138 8.87 -5.45 -30.31
C ALA A 138 10.16 -5.87 -29.58
N ILE A 139 10.03 -6.43 -28.38
CA ILE A 139 10.98 -7.43 -27.86
C ILE A 139 10.17 -8.59 -27.26
N LYS A 140 10.07 -9.66 -28.04
CA LYS A 140 9.88 -11.03 -27.53
C LYS A 140 11.27 -11.56 -27.19
N LYS A 141 11.41 -12.23 -26.04
CA LYS A 141 12.19 -13.47 -25.93
C LYS A 141 11.79 -14.22 -24.67
N GLU A 142 11.29 -15.43 -24.93
CA GLU A 142 11.10 -16.53 -24.00
C GLU A 142 12.46 -16.99 -23.46
N SER A 143 12.49 -17.45 -22.21
CA SER A 143 13.46 -18.43 -21.71
C SER A 143 12.86 -19.17 -20.53
N LYS A 144 12.34 -20.33 -20.87
CA LYS A 144 12.05 -21.49 -20.02
C LYS A 144 13.36 -22.03 -19.43
N VAL A 145 13.42 -22.25 -18.12
CA VAL A 145 14.20 -23.34 -17.49
C VAL A 145 13.43 -23.78 -16.25
N GLU A 146 12.85 -24.97 -16.35
CA GLU A 146 12.61 -25.88 -15.23
C GLU A 146 13.97 -26.32 -14.72
N ASP A 147 14.24 -26.25 -13.41
CA ASP A 147 15.13 -27.24 -12.81
C ASP A 147 14.76 -27.48 -11.34
N GLU A 148 14.77 -28.77 -11.05
CA GLU A 148 14.25 -29.51 -9.94
C GLU A 148 15.41 -29.75 -8.96
N GLU A 149 15.35 -29.24 -7.73
CA GLU A 149 16.19 -29.82 -6.66
C GLU A 149 15.40 -29.96 -5.35
N LYS A 150 14.66 -31.06 -5.31
CA LYS A 150 14.64 -32.07 -4.25
C LYS A 150 15.32 -31.69 -2.91
N PRO A 151 14.62 -31.82 -1.76
CA PRO A 151 15.26 -31.73 -0.45
C PRO A 151 16.06 -33.01 -0.12
N PRO A 152 17.29 -32.91 0.39
CA PRO A 152 17.92 -34.04 1.07
C PRO A 152 17.60 -34.02 2.58
N SER A 153 16.79 -34.99 2.97
CA SER A 153 17.12 -36.03 3.96
C SER A 153 17.53 -35.65 5.40
N LYS A 154 16.66 -36.13 6.32
CA LYS A 154 16.97 -37.09 7.39
C LYS A 154 17.48 -36.55 8.74
N THR A 155 16.62 -36.68 9.75
CA THR A 155 16.93 -36.83 11.18
C THR A 155 15.84 -37.78 11.73
N THR A 156 16.09 -39.09 11.57
CA THR A 156 16.38 -40.10 12.60
C THR A 156 15.15 -40.61 13.36
N PRO A 157 14.98 -41.95 13.45
CA PRO A 157 13.92 -42.58 14.22
C PRO A 157 14.27 -42.53 15.72
N ILE A 158 13.27 -42.27 16.55
CA ILE A 158 13.33 -42.47 17.99
C ILE A 158 12.57 -43.77 18.31
N GLU A 159 13.32 -44.71 18.87
CA GLU A 159 12.87 -45.88 19.63
C GLU A 159 12.19 -45.45 20.96
N GLU A 160 11.66 -46.45 21.67
CA GLU A 160 10.92 -46.48 22.95
C GLU A 160 9.39 -46.34 22.77
N GLU A 161 8.54 -47.27 23.20
CA GLU A 161 8.63 -48.41 24.14
C GLU A 161 7.58 -49.47 23.74
#